data_AF-A0A354PAY9-F1
#
_entry.id   AF-A0A354PAY9-F1
#
_cell.length_a   1.000
_cell.length_b   1.000
_cell.length_c   1.000
_cell.angle_alpha   90.00
_cell.angle_beta   90.00
_cell.angle_gamma   90.00
#
_symmetry.space_group_name_H-M   'P 1'
#
loop_
_entity.id
_entity.type
_entity.pdbx_description
1 polymer ?
#
loop_
_entity_poly.entity_id
_entity_poly.type
_entity_poly.pdbx_seq_one_letter_code
_entity_poly.pdbx_strand_id
1 'polypeptide(L)'
;HDVNVVWDLAPHDLSIMDYLIGRLPKSLSAFGTCHTDSSSGIEDVAYLNLDFGDGLLASFHVNWLSPVKIRSFLVGGSKKGLVYNDLSPDEKIKVYDRGITVSEDAEARRGVMIGYRTGDVWSPRIDSQEPLQAMVRHFAECIRDGKTPLTDGEAGLRVVRILEAAQRSIKAQGGRITL
;
A
#
# COMPACT_ATOMS: atom_id res chain seq x y z
N HIS A 1 18.65 -5.42 -16.49
CA HIS A 1 17.51 -5.72 -15.60
C HIS A 1 16.30 -5.86 -16.48
N ASP A 2 15.51 -6.92 -16.32
CA ASP A 2 14.40 -7.23 -17.25
C ASP A 2 13.02 -6.83 -16.67
N VAL A 3 13.03 -6.25 -15.47
CA VAL A 3 11.84 -5.83 -14.71
C VAL A 3 11.98 -4.35 -14.35
N ASN A 4 10.85 -3.65 -14.28
CA ASN A 4 10.80 -2.24 -13.86
C ASN A 4 10.59 -2.08 -12.36
N VAL A 5 10.61 -0.84 -11.89
CA VAL A 5 10.42 -0.47 -10.48
C VAL A 5 9.12 -1.01 -9.86
N VAL A 6 8.06 -1.16 -10.67
CA VAL A 6 6.76 -1.69 -10.20
C VAL A 6 6.91 -3.14 -9.82
N TRP A 7 7.52 -3.96 -10.68
CA TRP A 7 7.74 -5.38 -10.42
C TRP A 7 8.75 -5.64 -9.31
N ASP A 8 9.69 -4.73 -9.10
CA ASP A 8 10.74 -4.87 -8.09
C ASP A 8 10.25 -4.45 -6.68
N LEU A 9 9.61 -3.29 -6.56
CA LEU A 9 9.30 -2.70 -5.25
C LEU A 9 7.83 -2.86 -4.82
N ALA A 10 6.88 -2.82 -5.76
CA ALA A 10 5.46 -2.84 -5.41
C ALA A 10 4.93 -4.18 -4.84
N PRO A 11 5.46 -5.39 -5.16
CA PRO A 11 4.87 -6.64 -4.69
C PRO A 11 4.73 -6.72 -3.17
N HIS A 12 5.72 -6.20 -2.44
CA HIS A 12 5.69 -6.17 -0.98
C HIS A 12 4.51 -5.35 -0.46
N ASP A 13 4.37 -4.10 -0.90
CA ASP A 13 3.34 -3.20 -0.37
C ASP A 13 1.94 -3.60 -0.86
N LEU A 14 1.84 -4.14 -2.08
CA LEU A 14 0.60 -4.72 -2.60
C LEU A 14 0.17 -5.96 -1.79
N SER A 15 1.10 -6.79 -1.32
CA SER A 15 0.77 -7.95 -0.49
C SER A 15 0.23 -7.54 0.89
N ILE A 16 0.78 -6.47 1.48
CA ILE A 16 0.24 -5.90 2.73
C ILE A 16 -1.17 -5.37 2.50
N MET A 17 -1.37 -4.62 1.41
CA MET A 17 -2.69 -4.11 1.06
C MET A 17 -3.70 -5.25 0.84
N ASP A 18 -3.33 -6.29 0.08
CA ASP A 18 -4.17 -7.46 -0.18
C ASP A 18 -4.55 -8.16 1.12
N TYR A 19 -3.60 -8.36 2.03
CA TYR A 19 -3.86 -8.95 3.35
C TYR A 19 -4.81 -8.10 4.20
N LEU A 20 -4.64 -6.77 4.21
CA LEU A 20 -5.47 -5.87 5.01
C LEU A 20 -6.89 -5.67 4.45
N ILE A 21 -7.03 -5.64 3.12
CA ILE A 21 -8.31 -5.35 2.45
C ILE A 21 -9.08 -6.63 2.11
N GLY A 22 -8.39 -7.73 1.83
CA GLY A 22 -8.99 -9.05 1.57
C GLY A 22 -9.75 -9.17 0.24
N ARG A 23 -9.57 -8.23 -0.69
CA ARG A 23 -10.20 -8.25 -2.02
C ARG A 23 -9.36 -7.49 -3.04
N LEU A 24 -9.60 -7.78 -4.33
CA LEU A 24 -8.98 -7.05 -5.44
C LEU A 24 -9.65 -5.67 -5.65
N PRO A 25 -8.89 -4.68 -6.14
CA PRO A 25 -9.49 -3.46 -6.69
C PRO A 25 -10.28 -3.78 -7.96
N LYS A 26 -11.31 -2.99 -8.26
CA LYS A 26 -12.11 -3.15 -9.49
C LYS A 26 -11.37 -2.64 -10.72
N SER A 27 -10.50 -1.66 -10.52
CA SER A 27 -9.69 -1.11 -11.60
C SER A 27 -8.48 -0.38 -11.05
N LEU A 28 -7.50 -0.10 -11.91
CA LEU A 28 -6.37 0.76 -11.57
C LEU A 28 -5.94 1.63 -12.74
N SER A 29 -5.19 2.68 -12.42
CA SER A 29 -4.42 3.50 -13.36
C SER A 29 -3.00 3.65 -12.83
N ALA A 30 -2.01 3.56 -13.71
CA ALA A 30 -0.61 3.68 -13.35
C ALA A 30 0.17 4.51 -14.37
N PHE A 31 1.07 5.35 -13.86
CA PHE A 31 2.02 6.13 -14.64
C PHE A 31 3.42 5.72 -14.26
N GLY A 32 4.30 5.58 -15.24
CA GLY A 32 5.70 5.26 -15.03
C GLY A 32 6.58 6.10 -15.94
N THR A 33 7.81 6.34 -15.51
CA THR A 33 8.81 7.12 -16.24
C THR A 33 10.18 6.46 -16.10
N CYS A 34 11.03 6.72 -17.07
CA CYS A 34 12.41 6.25 -17.12
C CYS A 34 13.36 7.45 -17.19
N HIS A 35 14.27 7.56 -16.24
CA HIS A 35 15.25 8.64 -16.16
C HIS A 35 16.69 8.18 -16.36
N THR A 36 17.01 6.95 -15.92
CA THR A 36 18.39 6.44 -15.87
C THR A 36 18.86 5.80 -17.17
N ASP A 37 17.99 5.05 -17.84
CA ASP A 37 18.30 4.38 -19.10
C ASP A 37 17.12 4.49 -20.07
N SER A 38 16.99 5.67 -20.69
CA SER A 38 15.95 5.94 -21.69
C SER A 38 15.97 4.96 -22.88
N SER A 39 17.07 4.24 -23.11
CA SER A 39 17.18 3.27 -24.21
C SER A 39 16.55 1.93 -23.87
N SER A 40 16.57 1.53 -22.60
CA SER A 40 15.87 0.33 -22.10
C SER A 40 14.36 0.50 -22.06
N GLY A 41 13.88 1.73 -21.89
CA GLY A 41 12.45 2.03 -21.68
C GLY A 41 11.89 1.46 -20.38
N ILE A 42 12.74 1.04 -19.44
CA ILE A 42 12.35 0.45 -18.16
C ILE A 42 12.08 1.55 -17.16
N GLU A 43 10.88 1.54 -16.56
CA GLU A 43 10.48 2.57 -15.61
C GLU A 43 11.25 2.45 -14.29
N ASP A 44 11.86 3.55 -13.83
CA ASP A 44 12.60 3.65 -12.56
C ASP A 44 11.80 4.43 -11.48
N VAL A 45 10.72 5.10 -11.90
CA VAL A 45 9.72 5.72 -11.02
C VAL A 45 8.32 5.42 -11.53
N ALA A 46 7.40 5.06 -10.63
CA ALA A 46 6.01 4.82 -10.98
C ALA A 46 5.02 5.17 -9.86
N TYR A 47 3.82 5.56 -10.28
CA TYR A 47 2.66 5.84 -9.44
C TYR A 47 1.52 4.90 -9.84
N LEU A 48 0.88 4.25 -8.86
CA LEU A 48 -0.29 3.40 -9.09
C LEU A 48 -1.45 3.94 -8.27
N ASN A 49 -2.64 3.98 -8.85
CA ASN A 49 -3.90 4.31 -8.19
C ASN A 49 -4.89 3.18 -8.41
N LEU A 50 -5.27 2.51 -7.32
CA LEU A 50 -6.18 1.38 -7.29
C LEU A 50 -7.54 1.86 -6.78
N ASP A 51 -8.59 1.57 -7.54
CA ASP A 51 -9.98 1.90 -7.22
C ASP A 51 -10.77 0.62 -6.89
N PHE A 52 -11.26 0.55 -5.65
CA PHE A 52 -12.03 -0.55 -5.13
C PHE A 52 -13.54 -0.43 -5.39
N GLY A 53 -13.99 0.68 -5.95
CA GLY A 53 -15.34 0.92 -6.45
C GLY A 53 -16.41 1.17 -5.39
N ASP A 54 -16.00 1.39 -4.14
CA ASP A 54 -16.83 1.72 -2.99
C ASP A 54 -16.29 2.96 -2.24
N GLY A 55 -15.49 3.77 -2.92
CA GLY A 55 -14.85 4.97 -2.38
C GLY A 55 -13.51 4.71 -1.71
N LEU A 56 -13.10 3.45 -1.52
CA LEU A 56 -11.74 3.12 -1.10
C LEU A 56 -10.77 3.28 -2.28
N LEU A 57 -9.74 4.10 -2.06
CA LEU A 57 -8.63 4.32 -3.00
C LEU A 57 -7.33 3.94 -2.30
N ALA A 58 -6.44 3.27 -3.04
CA ALA A 58 -5.09 3.02 -2.60
C ALA A 58 -4.10 3.56 -3.64
N SER A 59 -3.16 4.37 -3.19
CA SER A 59 -2.14 4.98 -4.05
C SER A 59 -0.76 4.49 -3.63
N PHE A 60 0.05 4.13 -4.61
CA PHE A 60 1.41 3.64 -4.42
C PHE A 60 2.36 4.53 -5.20
N HIS A 61 3.54 4.76 -4.62
CA HIS A 61 4.65 5.43 -5.27
C HIS A 61 5.90 4.59 -5.04
N VAL A 62 6.49 4.13 -6.14
CA VAL A 62 7.70 3.31 -6.14
C VAL A 62 8.77 4.03 -6.94
N ASN A 63 9.98 4.08 -6.40
CA ASN A 63 11.03 4.97 -6.92
C ASN A 63 12.42 4.45 -6.55
N TRP A 64 13.18 3.99 -7.55
CA TRP A 64 14.58 3.56 -7.39
C TRP A 64 15.54 4.73 -7.15
N LEU A 65 15.16 5.94 -7.55
CA LEU A 65 15.97 7.15 -7.50
C LEU A 65 15.81 7.93 -6.19
N SER A 66 15.01 7.42 -5.25
CA SER A 66 14.80 8.08 -3.97
C SER A 66 16.12 8.14 -3.18
N PRO A 67 16.61 9.33 -2.78
CA PRO A 67 17.84 9.47 -2.00
C PRO A 67 17.66 8.99 -0.55
N VAL A 68 16.41 8.73 -0.15
CA VAL A 68 16.03 8.28 1.18
C VAL A 68 15.21 7.01 1.08
N LYS A 69 15.52 6.03 1.94
CA LYS A 69 14.70 4.84 2.09
C LYS A 69 13.43 5.23 2.84
N ILE A 70 12.27 5.11 2.18
CA ILE A 70 10.95 5.33 2.78
C ILE A 70 10.20 4.00 2.70
N ARG A 71 9.63 3.56 3.82
CA ARG A 71 8.78 2.37 3.89
C ARG A 71 7.66 2.60 4.89
N SER A 72 6.70 3.40 4.46
CA SER A 72 5.57 3.81 5.28
C SER A 72 4.31 3.91 4.42
N PHE A 73 3.17 3.71 5.06
CA PHE A 73 1.87 4.00 4.46
C PHE A 73 0.95 4.66 5.47
N LEU A 74 -0.06 5.34 4.96
CA LEU A 74 -1.11 5.97 5.74
C LEU A 74 -2.46 5.36 5.36
N VAL A 75 -3.25 5.03 6.37
CA VAL A 75 -4.64 4.61 6.21
C VAL A 75 -5.53 5.71 6.77
N GLY A 76 -6.36 6.30 5.92
CA GLY A 76 -7.40 7.24 6.33
C GLY A 76 -8.74 6.52 6.46
N GLY A 77 -9.30 6.50 7.67
CA GLY A 77 -10.66 6.03 7.92
C GLY A 77 -11.58 7.17 8.35
N SER A 78 -12.88 6.92 8.33
CA SER A 78 -13.89 7.89 8.80
C SER A 78 -13.80 8.20 10.30
N LYS A 79 -13.26 7.27 11.09
CA LYS A 79 -13.14 7.37 12.56
C LYS A 79 -11.72 7.63 13.04
N LYS A 80 -10.72 7.04 12.40
CA LYS A 80 -9.32 7.11 12.82
C LYS A 80 -8.41 7.10 11.60
N GLY A 81 -7.23 7.69 11.76
CA GLY A 81 -6.11 7.52 10.84
C GLY A 81 -5.07 6.58 11.42
N LEU A 82 -4.29 5.94 10.56
CA LEU A 82 -3.15 5.12 10.96
C LEU A 82 -1.95 5.47 10.09
N VAL A 83 -0.79 5.60 10.70
CA VAL A 83 0.49 5.66 10.01
C VAL A 83 1.28 4.42 10.39
N TYR A 84 1.70 3.66 9.38
CA TYR A 84 2.68 2.59 9.53
C TYR A 84 4.02 3.08 9.01
N ASN A 85 5.10 2.88 9.77
CA ASN A 85 6.46 3.15 9.34
C ASN A 85 7.35 1.97 9.74
N ASP A 86 7.71 1.13 8.78
CA ASP A 86 8.51 -0.07 9.03
C ASP A 86 9.95 0.25 9.46
N LEU A 87 10.43 1.45 9.15
CA LEU A 87 11.76 1.90 9.53
C LEU A 87 11.82 2.46 10.96
N SER A 88 10.67 2.61 11.63
CA SER A 88 10.60 3.00 13.04
C SER A 88 11.00 1.82 13.94
N PRO A 89 11.93 1.99 14.89
CA PRO A 89 12.36 0.89 15.77
C PRO A 89 11.29 0.51 16.80
N ASP A 90 10.62 1.51 17.39
CA ASP A 90 9.73 1.31 18.55
C ASP A 90 8.26 1.62 18.22
N GLU A 91 8.02 2.70 17.46
CA GLU A 91 6.68 3.20 17.14
C GLU A 91 6.34 2.92 15.67
N LYS A 92 6.27 1.64 15.30
CA LYS A 92 5.95 1.24 13.91
C LYS A 92 4.54 1.62 13.47
N ILE A 93 3.60 1.69 14.40
CA ILE A 93 2.20 2.04 14.14
C ILE A 93 1.84 3.23 15.02
N LYS A 94 1.31 4.29 14.41
CA LYS A 94 0.68 5.40 15.12
C LYS A 94 -0.77 5.51 14.73
N VAL A 95 -1.65 5.43 15.72
CA VAL A 95 -3.09 5.59 15.53
C VAL A 95 -3.49 6.99 15.95
N TYR A 96 -4.18 7.67 15.05
CA TYR A 96 -4.69 9.02 15.23
C TYR A 96 -6.19 8.93 15.45
N ASP A 97 -6.65 9.27 16.64
CA ASP A 97 -8.08 9.23 16.98
C ASP A 97 -8.81 10.48 16.47
N ARG A 98 -8.88 10.62 15.14
CA ARG A 98 -9.54 11.74 14.47
C ARG A 98 -10.51 11.23 13.43
N GLY A 99 -11.80 11.24 13.77
CA GLY A 99 -12.86 11.09 12.79
C GLY A 99 -13.11 12.41 12.06
N ILE A 100 -13.56 12.34 10.80
CA ILE A 100 -14.11 13.51 10.12
C ILE A 100 -15.59 13.59 10.51
N THR A 101 -15.92 14.36 11.55
CA THR A 101 -17.30 14.77 11.80
C THR A 101 -17.61 15.93 10.87
N VAL A 102 -18.20 15.64 9.71
CA VAL A 102 -18.76 16.68 8.84
C VAL A 102 -20.02 17.20 9.54
N SER A 103 -19.97 18.39 10.14
CA SER A 103 -21.18 19.04 10.66
C SER A 103 -22.05 19.53 9.49
N GLU A 104 -23.37 19.51 9.68
CA GLU A 104 -24.32 20.03 8.69
C GLU A 104 -24.26 21.56 8.56
N ASP A 105 -23.74 22.26 9.58
CA ASP A 105 -23.60 23.71 9.60
C ASP A 105 -22.46 24.23 8.71
N ALA A 106 -22.80 25.16 7.81
CA ALA A 106 -21.88 25.74 6.82
C ALA A 106 -20.75 26.60 7.43
N GLU A 107 -20.98 27.26 8.58
CA GLU A 107 -19.93 28.02 9.28
C GLU A 107 -18.92 27.11 9.99
N ALA A 108 -19.37 26.01 10.58
CA ALA A 108 -18.50 25.03 11.21
C ALA A 108 -17.59 24.31 10.19
N ARG A 109 -18.05 24.10 8.95
CA ARG A 109 -17.21 23.58 7.85
C ARG A 109 -16.01 24.49 7.52
N ARG A 110 -16.17 25.81 7.67
CA ARG A 110 -15.07 26.78 7.44
C ARG A 110 -14.04 26.74 8.57
N GLY A 111 -14.48 26.50 9.81
CA GLY A 111 -13.61 26.26 10.96
C GLY A 111 -12.86 24.93 10.89
N VAL A 112 -13.47 23.87 10.35
CA VAL A 112 -12.83 22.56 10.15
C VAL A 112 -11.69 22.60 9.13
N MET A 113 -11.73 23.50 8.14
CA MET A 113 -10.60 23.74 7.22
C MET A 113 -9.37 24.39 7.89
N ILE A 114 -9.54 25.04 9.04
CA ILE A 114 -8.48 25.76 9.77
C ILE A 114 -8.09 25.01 11.07
N GLY A 115 -8.95 24.11 11.56
CA GLY A 115 -8.74 23.23 12.71
C GLY A 115 -7.71 22.14 12.44
N TYR A 116 -6.45 22.54 12.35
CA TYR A 116 -5.31 21.65 12.48
C TYR A 116 -5.37 21.00 13.88
N ARG A 117 -5.61 19.68 13.88
CA ARG A 117 -4.88 18.73 14.74
C ARG A 117 -5.03 18.92 16.25
N THR A 118 -6.14 18.47 16.81
CA THR A 118 -6.20 18.22 18.27
C THR A 118 -6.98 16.95 18.52
N GLY A 119 -6.24 15.87 18.81
CA GLY A 119 -6.75 14.54 19.11
C GLY A 119 -5.58 13.65 19.54
N ASP A 120 -5.86 12.63 20.34
CA ASP A 120 -4.81 11.77 20.90
C ASP A 120 -4.11 10.96 19.81
N VAL A 121 -2.80 10.82 19.97
CA VAL A 121 -1.98 9.92 19.18
C VAL A 121 -1.48 8.85 20.13
N TRP A 122 -1.71 7.59 19.76
CA TRP A 122 -1.20 6.47 20.54
C TRP A 122 -0.51 5.46 19.63
N SER A 123 0.51 4.80 20.17
CA SER A 123 1.29 3.75 19.49
C SER A 123 1.12 2.45 20.28
N PRO A 124 0.52 1.38 19.71
CA PRO A 124 0.50 0.08 20.36
C PRO A 124 1.92 -0.44 20.56
N ARG A 125 2.15 -1.13 21.68
CA ARG A 125 3.32 -1.98 21.83
C ARG A 125 3.14 -3.19 20.93
N ILE A 126 4.08 -3.41 20.02
CA ILE A 126 4.11 -4.58 19.14
C ILE A 126 5.33 -5.38 19.54
N ASP A 127 5.15 -6.66 19.85
CA ASP A 127 6.27 -7.52 20.15
C ASP A 127 7.14 -7.70 18.92
N SER A 128 8.44 -7.44 19.07
CA SER A 128 9.39 -7.60 17.99
C SER A 128 9.65 -9.09 17.79
N GLN A 129 9.19 -9.61 16.66
CA GLN A 129 9.55 -10.93 16.16
C GLN A 129 10.28 -10.77 14.84
N GLU A 130 11.32 -11.57 14.62
CA GLU A 130 12.00 -11.62 13.33
C GLU A 130 11.02 -12.10 12.25
N PRO A 131 10.69 -11.28 11.22
CA PRO A 131 9.65 -11.63 10.25
C PRO A 131 9.97 -12.89 9.45
N LEU A 132 11.24 -13.10 9.10
CA LEU A 132 11.67 -14.28 8.35
C LEU A 132 11.50 -15.55 9.19
N GLN A 133 11.87 -15.52 10.47
CA GLN A 133 11.67 -16.64 11.38
C GLN A 133 10.18 -16.97 11.55
N ALA A 134 9.33 -15.96 11.69
CA ALA A 134 7.88 -16.14 11.79
C ALA A 134 7.31 -16.81 10.51
N MET A 135 7.72 -16.33 9.34
CA MET A 135 7.31 -16.87 8.04
C MET A 135 7.76 -18.33 7.86
N VAL A 136 9.04 -18.64 8.13
CA VAL A 136 9.57 -20.01 7.99
C VAL A 136 8.88 -20.98 8.96
N ARG A 137 8.59 -20.53 10.18
CA ARG A 137 7.84 -21.33 11.16
C ARG A 137 6.43 -21.62 10.66
N HIS A 138 5.70 -20.59 10.21
CA HIS A 138 4.36 -20.73 9.66
C HIS A 138 4.33 -21.69 8.46
N PHE A 139 5.32 -21.59 7.57
CA PHE A 139 5.45 -22.48 6.43
C PHE A 139 5.64 -23.95 6.86
N ALA A 140 6.53 -24.22 7.82
CA ALA A 140 6.75 -25.57 8.34
C ALA A 140 5.49 -26.13 9.04
N GLU A 141 4.75 -25.30 9.76
CA GLU A 141 3.47 -25.67 10.37
C GLU A 141 2.41 -26.03 9.33
N CYS A 142 2.31 -25.28 8.23
CA CYS A 142 1.38 -25.59 7.14
C CYS A 142 1.69 -26.93 6.48
N ILE A 143 2.97 -27.24 6.26
CA ILE A 143 3.39 -28.55 5.72
C ILE A 143 2.99 -29.69 6.66
N ARG A 144 3.28 -29.54 7.96
CA ARG A 144 3.06 -30.59 8.94
C ARG A 144 1.57 -30.84 9.21
N ASP A 145 0.79 -29.77 9.30
CA ASP A 145 -0.60 -29.84 9.76
C ASP A 145 -1.61 -29.79 8.59
N GLY A 146 -1.16 -29.65 7.34
CA GLY A 146 -2.02 -29.53 6.16
C GLY A 146 -2.88 -28.26 6.13
N LYS A 147 -2.43 -27.19 6.79
CA LYS A 147 -3.15 -25.91 6.85
C LYS A 147 -2.95 -25.11 5.57
N THR A 148 -3.96 -24.35 5.17
CA THR A 148 -3.82 -23.32 4.13
C THR A 148 -2.91 -22.19 4.65
N PRO A 149 -1.80 -21.87 3.96
CA PRO A 149 -0.95 -20.75 4.35
C PRO A 149 -1.66 -19.40 4.28
N LEU A 150 -1.25 -18.43 5.10
CA LEU A 150 -1.71 -17.04 5.01
C LEU A 150 -1.32 -16.40 3.66
N THR A 151 -0.19 -16.82 3.11
CA THR A 151 0.38 -16.39 1.82
C THR A 151 0.32 -17.55 0.84
N ASP A 152 -0.89 -17.93 0.43
CA ASP A 152 -1.12 -19.02 -0.52
C ASP A 152 -0.89 -18.59 -1.99
N GLY A 153 -1.07 -19.54 -2.91
CA GLY A 153 -0.93 -19.27 -4.35
C GLY A 153 -1.95 -18.27 -4.88
N GLU A 154 -3.15 -18.21 -4.30
CA GLU A 154 -4.18 -17.25 -4.70
C GLU A 154 -3.80 -15.83 -4.28
N ALA A 155 -3.19 -15.65 -3.11
CA ALA A 155 -2.62 -14.37 -2.69
C ALA A 155 -1.53 -13.89 -3.67
N GLY A 156 -0.63 -14.79 -4.06
CA GLY A 156 0.38 -14.50 -5.09
C GLY A 156 -0.25 -14.11 -6.43
N LEU A 157 -1.26 -14.85 -6.88
CA LEU A 157 -1.99 -14.59 -8.13
C LEU A 157 -2.65 -13.20 -8.13
N ARG A 158 -3.27 -12.80 -7.01
CA ARG A 158 -3.89 -11.47 -6.88
C ARG A 158 -2.86 -10.34 -7.05
N VAL A 159 -1.69 -10.47 -6.42
CA VAL A 159 -0.61 -9.49 -6.56
C VAL A 159 -0.09 -9.43 -8.00
N VAL A 160 0.17 -10.58 -8.63
CA VAL A 160 0.63 -10.63 -10.03
C VAL A 160 -0.37 -9.99 -10.98
N ARG A 161 -1.68 -10.24 -10.80
CA ARG A 161 -2.74 -9.60 -11.62
C ARG A 161 -2.70 -8.07 -11.54
N ILE A 162 -2.46 -7.52 -10.35
CA ILE A 162 -2.33 -6.08 -10.16
C ILE A 162 -1.08 -5.54 -10.87
N LEU A 163 0.06 -6.22 -10.76
CA LEU A 163 1.32 -5.84 -11.41
C LEU A 163 1.20 -5.84 -12.94
N GLU A 164 0.58 -6.88 -13.51
CA GLU A 164 0.33 -6.96 -14.95
C GLU A 164 -0.62 -5.85 -15.44
N ALA A 165 -1.69 -5.58 -14.69
CA ALA A 165 -2.61 -4.49 -15.01
C ALA A 165 -1.90 -3.12 -14.91
N ALA A 166 -1.05 -2.91 -13.91
CA ALA A 166 -0.26 -1.69 -13.78
C ALA A 166 0.66 -1.50 -14.99
N GLN A 167 1.36 -2.55 -15.43
CA GLN A 167 2.19 -2.49 -16.63
C GLN A 167 1.38 -2.13 -17.88
N ARG A 168 0.20 -2.73 -18.05
CA ARG A 168 -0.72 -2.41 -19.17
C ARG A 168 -1.17 -0.94 -19.12
N SER A 169 -1.47 -0.43 -17.93
CA SER A 169 -1.86 0.96 -17.73
C SER A 169 -0.72 1.93 -18.07
N ILE A 170 0.51 1.64 -17.63
CA ILE A 170 1.70 2.46 -17.94
C ILE A 170 1.93 2.52 -19.45
N LYS A 171 1.88 1.36 -20.14
CA LYS A 171 1.99 1.29 -21.61
C LYS A 171 0.87 2.06 -22.32
N ALA A 172 -0.30 2.16 -21.71
CA ALA A 172 -1.43 2.96 -22.16
C ALA A 172 -1.42 4.40 -21.61
N GLN A 173 -0.27 4.90 -21.15
CA GLN A 173 -0.07 6.27 -20.66
C GLN A 173 -1.05 6.66 -19.54
N GLY A 174 -1.28 5.76 -18.58
CA GLY A 174 -2.19 5.97 -17.45
C GLY A 174 -3.63 5.52 -17.68
N GLY A 175 -3.91 4.89 -18.83
CA GLY A 175 -5.22 4.34 -19.16
C GLY A 175 -5.76 3.42 -18.06
N ARG A 176 -7.03 3.60 -17.69
CA ARG A 176 -7.68 2.81 -16.64
C ARG A 176 -7.87 1.36 -17.09
N ILE A 177 -7.40 0.41 -16.28
CA ILE A 177 -7.51 -1.03 -16.51
C ILE A 177 -8.47 -1.64 -15.49
N THR A 178 -9.50 -2.33 -15.96
CA THR A 178 -10.42 -3.12 -15.11
C THR A 178 -9.81 -4.49 -14.82
N LEU A 179 -10.01 -4.97 -13.59
CA LEU A 179 -9.54 -6.26 -13.09
C LEU A 179 -10.67 -7.29 -12.98
#